data_AF-A0A967F9A8-F1
#
_entry.id   AF-A0A967F9A8-F1
#
_cell.length_a   1.000
_cell.length_b   1.000
_cell.length_c   1.000
_cell.angle_alpha   90.00
_cell.angle_beta   90.00
_cell.angle_gamma   90.00
#
_symmetry.space_group_name_H-M   'P 1'
#
loop_
_entity.id
_entity.type
_entity.pdbx_description
1 polymer ?
#
loop_
_entity_poly.entity_id
_entity_poly.type
_entity_poly.pdbx_seq_one_letter_code
_entity_poly.pdbx_strand_id
1 'polypeptide(L)'
;MKMIELFAGWEDQVEYPKGAHIFSEGDPADVMYVVMQGEVEVFLKGEPLGAELPGGIIGEMAMINAKYRSATAVALRPSTLARVNHQQFRD
;
A
#
# COMPACT_ATOMS: atom_id res chain seq x y z
N MET A 1 -3.37 7.94 12.81
CA MET A 1 -2.35 8.19 13.85
C MET A 1 -1.90 6.89 14.56
N LYS A 2 -2.80 6.08 15.14
CA LYS A 2 -2.42 4.79 15.77
C LYS A 2 -1.66 3.82 14.85
N MET A 3 -2.03 3.74 13.56
CA MET A 3 -1.31 2.88 12.60
C MET A 3 0.13 3.35 12.37
N ILE A 4 0.35 4.65 12.22
CA ILE A 4 1.70 5.18 12.03
C ILE A 4 2.59 4.86 13.25
N GLU A 5 2.04 4.98 14.47
CA GLU A 5 2.78 4.63 15.69
C GLU A 5 3.10 3.13 15.76
N LEU A 6 2.15 2.27 15.39
CA LEU A 6 2.34 0.81 15.36
C LEU A 6 3.47 0.41 14.40
N PHE A 7 3.60 1.10 13.27
CA PHE A 7 4.58 0.80 12.23
C PHE A 7 5.83 1.69 12.26
N ALA A 8 5.99 2.57 13.26
CA ALA A 8 7.10 3.53 13.32
C ALA A 8 8.49 2.86 13.38
N GLY A 9 8.57 1.65 13.96
CA GLY A 9 9.79 0.83 14.03
C GLY A 9 9.82 -0.31 13.03
N TRP A 10 8.91 -0.34 12.04
CA TRP A 10 8.82 -1.44 11.09
C TRP A 10 10.05 -1.48 10.18
N GLU A 11 10.69 -2.64 10.08
CA GLU A 11 11.95 -2.78 9.33
C GLU A 11 11.75 -2.74 7.81
N ASP A 12 10.68 -3.35 7.29
CA ASP A 12 10.42 -3.42 5.84
C ASP A 12 9.61 -2.20 5.39
N GLN A 13 10.29 -1.06 5.28
CA GLN A 13 9.76 0.16 4.69
C GLN A 13 10.37 0.41 3.31
N VAL A 14 9.54 0.89 2.39
CA VAL A 14 9.95 1.19 1.00
C VAL A 14 9.52 2.60 0.64
N GLU A 15 10.42 3.32 -0.04
CA GLU A 15 10.20 4.67 -0.53
C GLU A 15 9.84 4.68 -2.02
N TYR A 16 8.86 5.51 -2.38
CA TYR A 16 8.41 5.71 -3.74
C TYR A 16 8.44 7.20 -4.09
N PRO A 17 9.06 7.60 -5.21
CA PRO A 17 8.97 8.98 -5.68
C PRO A 17 7.55 9.27 -6.20
N LYS A 18 7.21 10.56 -6.31
CA LYS A 18 5.97 11.00 -6.95
C LYS A 18 5.85 10.41 -8.36
N GLY A 19 4.67 9.89 -8.69
CA GLY A 19 4.34 9.27 -9.97
C GLY A 19 4.73 7.80 -10.08
N ALA A 20 5.42 7.23 -9.09
CA ALA A 20 5.76 5.82 -9.12
C ALA A 20 4.53 4.94 -8.91
N HIS A 21 4.42 3.89 -9.71
CA HIS A 21 3.51 2.79 -9.45
C HIS A 21 4.07 1.97 -8.28
N ILE A 22 3.27 1.86 -7.21
CA ILE A 22 3.58 0.99 -6.09
C ILE A 22 3.26 -0.45 -6.47
N PHE A 23 2.12 -0.64 -7.14
CA PHE A 23 1.74 -1.86 -7.86
C PHE A 23 0.68 -1.53 -8.91
N SER A 24 0.51 -2.41 -9.89
CA SER A 24 -0.52 -2.30 -10.92
C SER A 24 -1.55 -3.41 -10.80
N GLU A 25 -2.77 -3.14 -11.29
CA GLU A 25 -3.83 -4.14 -11.41
C GLU A 25 -3.30 -5.36 -12.20
N GLY A 26 -3.52 -6.55 -11.66
CA GLY A 26 -3.04 -7.81 -12.24
C GLY A 26 -1.64 -8.24 -11.80
N ASP A 27 -0.84 -7.39 -11.17
CA ASP A 27 0.46 -7.79 -10.61
C ASP A 27 0.29 -8.89 -9.54
N PRO A 28 1.25 -9.81 -9.34
CA PRO A 28 1.24 -10.71 -8.20
C PRO A 28 1.13 -9.94 -6.87
N ALA A 29 0.38 -10.50 -5.92
CA ALA A 29 0.13 -9.85 -4.64
C ALA A 29 0.41 -10.81 -3.47
N ASP A 30 1.41 -10.45 -2.65
CA ASP A 30 1.87 -11.22 -1.49
C ASP A 30 2.06 -10.36 -0.22
N VAL A 31 1.90 -9.04 -0.36
CA VAL A 31 2.00 -8.05 0.71
C VAL A 31 0.91 -6.99 0.59
N MET A 32 0.50 -6.43 1.71
CA MET A 32 -0.23 -5.15 1.78
C MET A 32 0.70 -4.03 2.21
N TYR A 33 0.22 -2.79 2.16
CA TYR A 33 1.00 -1.63 2.56
C TYR A 33 0.23 -0.73 3.52
N VAL A 34 0.95 -0.14 4.46
CA VAL A 34 0.48 0.98 5.29
C VAL A 34 1.21 2.24 4.85
N VAL A 35 0.46 3.31 4.60
CA VAL A 35 1.05 4.61 4.23
C VAL A 35 1.65 5.25 5.47
N MET A 36 2.97 5.36 5.54
CA MET A 36 3.66 6.01 6.67
C MET A 36 3.82 7.51 6.44
N GLN A 37 4.11 7.87 5.19
CA GLN A 37 4.22 9.25 4.73
C GLN A 37 3.76 9.34 3.27
N GLY A 38 3.27 10.52 2.86
CA GLY A 38 2.92 10.82 1.48
C GLY A 38 1.42 10.73 1.20
N GLU A 39 1.08 10.42 -0.04
CA GLU A 39 -0.30 10.28 -0.53
C GLU A 39 -0.30 9.30 -1.70
N VAL A 40 -1.20 8.32 -1.69
CA VAL A 40 -1.27 7.26 -2.70
C VAL A 40 -2.68 7.17 -3.26
N GLU A 41 -2.83 7.35 -4.57
CA GLU A 41 -4.12 7.18 -5.25
C GLU A 41 -4.29 5.76 -5.77
N VAL A 42 -5.49 5.22 -5.57
CA VAL A 42 -5.88 3.88 -6.02
C VAL A 42 -6.83 4.01 -7.20
N PHE A 43 -6.56 3.24 -8.25
CA PHE A 43 -7.36 3.19 -9.47
C PHE A 43 -7.88 1.78 -9.70
N LEU A 44 -9.16 1.66 -10.08
CA LEU A 44 -9.76 0.41 -10.50
C LEU A 44 -10.20 0.54 -11.95
N LYS A 45 -9.65 -0.29 -12.84
CA LYS A 45 -9.94 -0.23 -14.28
C LYS A 45 -9.71 1.17 -14.89
N GLY A 46 -8.71 1.88 -14.38
CA GLY A 46 -8.34 3.23 -14.83
C GLY A 46 -9.12 4.38 -14.19
N GLU A 47 -10.16 4.11 -13.41
CA GLU A 47 -10.95 5.14 -12.71
C GLU A 47 -10.42 5.33 -11.28
N PRO A 48 -10.24 6.57 -10.79
CA PRO A 48 -9.78 6.82 -9.43
C PRO A 48 -10.85 6.42 -8.40
N LEU A 49 -10.47 5.61 -7.43
CA LEU A 49 -11.31 5.26 -6.28
C LEU A 49 -11.12 6.21 -5.10
N GLY A 50 -9.95 6.84 -5.01
CA GLY A 50 -9.59 7.76 -3.94
C GLY A 50 -8.11 7.66 -3.57
N ALA A 51 -7.68 8.58 -2.70
CA ALA A 51 -6.33 8.64 -2.20
C ALA A 51 -6.25 8.26 -0.71
N GLU A 52 -5.27 7.41 -0.40
CA GLU A 52 -4.90 7.04 0.97
C GLU A 52 -3.80 7.97 1.48
N LEU A 53 -4.03 8.46 2.71
CA LEU A 53 -3.14 9.36 3.46
C LEU A 53 -2.38 8.58 4.54
N PRO A 54 -1.44 9.21 5.28
CA PRO A 54 -0.70 8.53 6.31
C PRO A 54 -1.60 7.86 7.37
N GLY A 55 -1.34 6.57 7.62
CA GLY A 55 -2.15 5.66 8.43
C GLY A 55 -3.21 4.88 7.64
N GLY A 56 -3.41 5.22 6.35
CA GLY A 56 -4.23 4.48 5.40
C GLY A 56 -3.57 3.18 4.95
N ILE A 57 -4.38 2.29 4.40
CA ILE A 57 -3.99 0.95 4.00
C ILE A 57 -4.33 0.76 2.52
N ILE A 58 -3.43 0.14 1.77
CA ILE A 58 -3.67 -0.26 0.39
C ILE A 58 -3.27 -1.71 0.14
N GLY A 59 -3.99 -2.38 -0.75
CA GLY A 59 -3.65 -3.73 -1.20
C GLY A 59 -3.90 -4.82 -0.15
N GLU A 60 -4.72 -4.54 0.87
CA GLU A 60 -5.17 -5.47 1.90
C GLU A 60 -5.90 -6.69 1.34
N MET A 61 -6.51 -6.55 0.15
CA MET A 61 -7.13 -7.68 -0.56
C MET A 61 -6.15 -8.82 -0.86
N ALA A 62 -4.84 -8.51 -0.97
CA ALA A 62 -3.78 -9.50 -1.07
C ALA A 62 -3.77 -10.47 0.13
N MET A 63 -4.12 -9.99 1.33
CA MET A 63 -4.10 -10.79 2.55
C MET A 63 -5.27 -11.77 2.67
N ILE A 64 -6.39 -11.49 2.01
CA ILE A 64 -7.62 -12.28 2.12
C ILE A 64 -7.56 -13.52 1.22
N ASN A 65 -7.49 -13.32 -0.11
CA ASN A 65 -7.43 -14.43 -1.07
C ASN A 65 -7.01 -14.00 -2.50
N ALA A 66 -6.36 -12.83 -2.64
CA ALA A 66 -6.04 -12.31 -3.96
C ALA A 66 -4.61 -12.69 -4.36
N LYS A 67 -4.48 -13.63 -5.31
CA LYS A 67 -3.18 -13.97 -5.93
C LYS A 67 -2.61 -12.79 -6.74
N TYR A 68 -3.47 -11.88 -7.18
CA TYR A 68 -3.14 -10.73 -8.01
C TYR A 68 -3.80 -9.46 -7.47
N ARG A 69 -3.20 -8.30 -7.74
CA ARG A 69 -3.72 -6.98 -7.37
C ARG A 69 -5.05 -6.71 -8.07
N SER A 70 -6.04 -6.28 -7.29
CA SER A 70 -7.36 -5.90 -7.82
C SER A 70 -7.42 -4.49 -8.39
N ALA A 71 -6.39 -3.68 -8.16
CA ALA A 71 -6.34 -2.25 -8.48
C ALA A 71 -4.88 -1.82 -8.69
N THR A 72 -4.69 -0.64 -9.26
CA THR A 72 -3.39 0.03 -9.39
C THR A 72 -3.23 1.07 -8.28
N ALA A 73 -2.05 1.19 -7.68
CA ALA A 73 -1.74 2.21 -6.70
C ALA A 73 -0.54 3.07 -7.16
N VAL A 74 -0.71 4.39 -7.14
CA VAL A 74 0.30 5.36 -7.62
C VAL A 74 0.57 6.41 -6.55
N ALA A 75 1.85 6.70 -6.29
CA ALA A 75 2.23 7.74 -5.34
C ALA A 75 1.98 9.15 -5.92
N LEU A 76 1.07 9.92 -5.32
CA LEU A 76 0.81 11.32 -5.74
C LEU A 76 1.84 12.31 -5.19
N ARG A 77 2.55 11.92 -4.13
CA ARG A 77 3.70 12.61 -3.52
C ARG A 77 4.81 11.58 -3.24
N PRO A 78 6.05 12.01 -2.93
CA PRO A 78 7.01 11.10 -2.33
C PRO A 78 6.40 10.42 -1.11
N SER A 79 6.44 9.10 -1.07
CA SER A 79 5.72 8.29 -0.10
C SER A 79 6.63 7.22 0.50
N THR A 80 6.46 6.97 1.80
CA THR A 80 7.10 5.86 2.51
C THR A 80 6.02 4.91 2.96
N LEU A 81 6.15 3.64 2.61
CA LEU A 81 5.16 2.61 2.89
C LEU A 81 5.79 1.48 3.71
N ALA A 82 5.10 1.04 4.77
CA ALA A 82 5.46 -0.19 5.46
C ALA A 82 4.82 -1.39 4.75
N ARG A 83 5.63 -2.38 4.39
CA ARG A 83 5.18 -3.62 3.76
C ARG A 83 4.82 -4.66 4.81
N VAL A 84 3.66 -5.27 4.66
CA VAL A 84 3.17 -6.30 5.59
C VAL A 84 2.81 -7.55 4.80
N ASN A 85 3.52 -8.64 5.06
CA ASN A 85 3.23 -9.93 4.45
C ASN A 85 2.21 -10.74 5.27
N HIS A 86 1.78 -11.89 4.73
CA HIS A 86 0.80 -12.75 5.40
C HIS A 86 1.21 -13.28 6.78
N GLN A 87 2.51 -13.43 7.05
CA GLN A 87 2.97 -13.87 8.37
C GLN A 87 2.78 -12.75 9.38
N GLN A 88 3.31 -11.57 9.04
CA GLN A 88 3.22 -10.36 9.87
C GLN A 88 1.78 -9.87 10.08
N PHE A 89 0.86 -10.13 9.16
CA PHE A 89 -0.55 -9.72 9.29
C PHE A 89 -1.35 -10.59 10.29
N ARG A 90 -0.92 -11.85 10.51
CA ARG A 90 -1.62 -12.79 11.40
C ARG A 90 -1.17 -12.69 12.86
N ASP A 91 -0.01 -12.07 13.09
CA ASP A 91 0.59 -11.86 14.40
C ASP A 91 0.06 -10.56 15.04
#